data_AF-A0A7Y9S3P2-F1
#
_entry.id   AF-A0A7Y9S3P2-F1
#
_cell.length_a   1.000
_cell.length_b   1.000
_cell.length_c   1.000
_cell.angle_alpha   90.00
_cell.angle_beta   90.00
_cell.angle_gamma   90.00
#
_symmetry.space_group_name_H-M   'P 1'
#
loop_
_entity.id
_entity.type
_entity.pdbx_description
1 polymer ?
#
loop_
_entity_poly.entity_id
_entity_poly.type
_entity_poly.pdbx_seq_one_letter_code
_entity_poly.pdbx_strand_id
1 'polypeptide(L)'
;MSWLFTIVVASYAGVIAVLAAAVASTSALQQMEPLVRHGMKVAQIAGGLIAAVAGLNLLQGHEPDQVWISAGYAVAVVGVPFILLTRQPDEDGEPVEPASLWVIAIAAITMAVLLVRLQQTW
;
A
#
# COMPACT_ATOMS: atom_id res chain seq x y z
N MET A 1 10.91 -6.40 13.80
CA MET A 1 10.19 -5.21 13.29
C MET A 1 9.15 -4.77 14.31
N SER A 2 8.97 -3.46 14.57
CA SER A 2 8.03 -3.00 15.61
C SER A 2 6.58 -3.15 15.15
N TRP A 3 5.80 -3.95 15.87
CA TRP A 3 4.36 -4.17 15.62
C TRP A 3 3.56 -2.86 15.56
N LEU A 4 3.96 -1.88 16.40
CA LEU A 4 3.34 -0.55 16.44
C LEU A 4 3.49 0.20 15.13
N PHE A 5 4.69 0.18 14.54
CA PHE A 5 4.94 0.92 13.30
C PHE A 5 4.12 0.35 12.15
N THR A 6 4.08 -0.98 12.00
CA THR A 6 3.28 -1.65 10.97
C THR A 6 1.79 -1.34 11.14
N ILE A 7 1.25 -1.39 12.36
CA ILE A 7 -0.16 -1.05 12.62
C ILE A 7 -0.45 0.41 12.28
N VAL A 8 0.44 1.34 12.62
CA VAL A 8 0.26 2.76 12.30
C VAL A 8 0.18 2.96 10.79
N VAL A 9 1.11 2.37 10.02
CA VAL A 9 1.12 2.50 8.55
C VAL A 9 -0.10 1.81 7.92
N ALA A 10 -0.48 0.63 8.39
CA ALA A 10 -1.67 -0.08 7.90
C ALA A 10 -2.96 0.68 8.21
N SER A 11 -3.09 1.24 9.41
CA SER A 11 -4.24 2.06 9.80
C SER A 11 -4.31 3.34 8.98
N TYR A 12 -3.16 3.98 8.75
CA TYR A 12 -3.06 5.15 7.87
C TYR A 12 -3.50 4.83 6.44
N ALA A 13 -3.03 3.72 5.87
CA ALA A 13 -3.48 3.26 4.56
C ALA A 13 -5.00 2.98 4.55
N GLY A 14 -5.56 2.39 5.61
CA GLY A 14 -7.00 2.22 5.77
C GLY A 14 -7.77 3.55 5.78
N VAL A 15 -7.28 4.57 6.47
CA VAL A 15 -7.86 5.92 6.46
C VAL A 15 -7.81 6.53 5.06
N ILE A 16 -6.68 6.41 4.36
CA ILE A 16 -6.55 6.88 2.97
C ILE A 16 -7.55 6.15 2.06
N ALA A 17 -7.80 4.86 2.27
CA ALA A 17 -8.77 4.13 1.47
C ALA A 17 -10.20 4.64 1.66
N VAL A 18 -10.61 4.86 2.92
CA VAL A 18 -11.93 5.40 3.24
C VAL A 18 -12.08 6.81 2.67
N LEU A 19 -11.07 7.66 2.82
CA LEU A 19 -11.06 9.01 2.25
C LEU A 19 -11.14 8.97 0.73
N ALA A 20 -10.37 8.11 0.07
CA ALA A 20 -10.40 7.97 -1.38
C ALA A 20 -11.77 7.55 -1.91
N ALA A 21 -12.41 6.56 -1.28
CA ALA A 21 -13.78 6.15 -1.59
C ALA A 21 -14.80 7.28 -1.35
N ALA A 22 -14.68 7.99 -0.23
CA ALA A 22 -15.56 9.10 0.09
C ALA A 22 -15.46 10.24 -0.95
N VAL A 23 -14.24 10.66 -1.30
CA VAL A 23 -13.99 11.69 -2.33
C VAL A 23 -14.47 11.23 -3.70
N ALA A 24 -14.28 9.95 -4.05
CA ALA A 24 -14.79 9.38 -5.30
C ALA A 24 -16.32 9.40 -5.38
N SER A 25 -16.99 9.24 -4.25
CA SER A 25 -18.46 9.11 -4.17
C SER A 25 -19.20 10.45 -4.09
N THR A 26 -18.54 11.54 -3.71
CA THR A 26 -19.22 12.81 -3.38
C THR A 26 -18.44 14.04 -3.87
N SER A 27 -19.09 14.89 -4.66
CA SER A 27 -18.51 16.13 -5.21
C SER A 27 -18.08 17.14 -4.14
N ALA A 28 -18.78 17.19 -3.01
CA ALA A 28 -18.47 18.10 -1.89
C ALA A 28 -17.06 17.90 -1.30
N LEU A 29 -16.45 16.72 -1.51
CA LEU A 29 -15.14 16.38 -0.98
C LEU A 29 -14.02 16.42 -2.03
N GLN A 30 -14.32 16.81 -3.28
CA GLN A 30 -13.31 16.82 -4.37
C GLN A 30 -12.08 17.68 -4.06
N GLN A 31 -12.22 18.74 -3.27
CA GLN A 31 -11.09 19.55 -2.80
C GLN A 31 -10.05 18.77 -1.98
N MET A 32 -10.41 17.59 -1.44
CA MET A 32 -9.51 16.70 -0.69
C MET A 32 -8.76 15.71 -1.57
N GLU A 33 -9.02 15.65 -2.87
CA GLU A 33 -8.33 14.75 -3.80
C GLU A 33 -6.79 14.87 -3.74
N PRO A 34 -6.18 16.08 -3.73
CA PRO A 34 -4.73 16.21 -3.61
C PRO A 34 -4.19 15.61 -2.30
N LEU A 35 -4.94 15.73 -1.22
CA LEU A 35 -4.59 15.17 0.09
C LEU A 35 -4.60 13.64 0.05
N VAL A 36 -5.63 13.03 -0.56
CA VAL A 36 -5.72 11.57 -0.73
C VAL A 36 -4.55 11.06 -1.57
N ARG A 37 -4.25 11.71 -2.69
CA ARG A 37 -3.15 11.33 -3.58
C ARG A 37 -1.79 11.46 -2.89
N HIS A 38 -1.57 12.56 -2.17
CA HIS A 38 -0.34 12.75 -1.40
C HIS A 38 -0.24 11.71 -0.28
N GLY A 39 -1.34 11.46 0.44
CA GLY A 39 -1.38 10.47 1.49
C GLY A 39 -1.08 9.06 1.02
N MET A 40 -1.58 8.66 -0.16
CA MET A 40 -1.20 7.38 -0.76
C MET A 40 0.30 7.29 -1.04
N LYS A 41 0.93 8.35 -1.54
CA LYS A 41 2.39 8.37 -1.75
C LYS A 41 3.16 8.19 -0.43
N VAL A 42 2.71 8.86 0.64
CA VAL A 42 3.30 8.70 1.97
C VAL A 42 3.15 7.26 2.47
N ALA A 43 1.97 6.66 2.29
CA ALA A 43 1.72 5.26 2.64
C ALA A 43 2.66 4.32 1.87
N GLN A 44 2.82 4.52 0.56
CA GLN A 44 3.74 3.73 -0.27
C GLN A 44 5.18 3.79 0.23
N ILE A 45 5.69 4.99 0.53
CA ILE A 45 7.05 5.17 1.06
C ILE A 45 7.18 4.43 2.40
N ALA A 46 6.22 4.60 3.31
CA ALA A 46 6.26 3.98 4.63
C ALA A 46 6.22 2.45 4.55
N GLY A 47 5.36 1.86 3.71
CA GLY A 47 5.36 0.40 3.54
C GLY A 47 6.56 -0.13 2.77
N GLY A 48 7.13 0.66 1.85
CA GLY A 48 8.41 0.35 1.22
C GLY A 48 9.55 0.25 2.24
N LEU A 49 9.58 1.16 3.22
CA LEU A 49 10.53 1.08 4.34
C LEU A 49 10.33 -0.17 5.19
N ILE A 50 9.07 -0.54 5.49
CA ILE A 50 8.74 -1.77 6.23
C ILE A 50 9.24 -3.00 5.45
N ALA A 51 8.96 -3.07 4.15
CA ALA A 51 9.40 -4.16 3.29
C ALA A 51 10.93 -4.24 3.19
N ALA A 52 11.62 -3.10 3.10
CA ALA A 52 13.08 -3.04 3.08
C ALA A 52 13.68 -3.54 4.39
N VAL A 53 13.15 -3.11 5.54
CA VAL A 53 13.59 -3.59 6.87
C VAL A 53 13.34 -5.09 7.02
N ALA A 54 12.18 -5.59 6.55
CA ALA A 54 11.91 -7.03 6.51
C ALA A 54 12.97 -7.78 5.69
N GLY A 55 13.29 -7.30 4.49
CA GLY A 55 14.34 -7.87 3.63
C GLY A 55 15.73 -7.85 4.29
N LEU A 56 16.10 -6.75 4.95
CA LEU A 56 17.37 -6.65 5.68
C LEU A 56 17.45 -7.65 6.84
N ASN A 57 16.37 -7.83 7.60
CA ASN A 57 16.35 -8.81 8.69
C ASN A 57 16.54 -10.24 8.17
N LEU A 58 15.91 -10.58 7.03
CA LEU A 58 16.12 -11.87 6.35
C LEU A 58 17.59 -12.09 5.97
N LEU A 59 18.23 -11.06 5.39
CA LEU A 59 19.65 -11.13 5.00
C LEU A 59 20.61 -11.24 6.21
N GLN A 60 20.20 -10.72 7.36
CA GLN A 60 20.96 -10.83 8.62
C GLN A 60 20.79 -12.18 9.32
N GLY A 61 20.07 -13.13 8.71
CA GLY A 61 19.86 -14.46 9.28
C GLY A 61 18.77 -14.50 10.34
N HIS A 62 17.87 -13.51 10.41
CA HIS A 62 16.62 -13.71 11.12
C HIS A 62 15.78 -14.69 10.30
N GLU A 63 15.50 -15.85 10.88
CA GLU A 63 14.65 -16.88 10.28
C GLU A 63 13.20 -16.65 10.76
N PRO A 64 12.35 -15.95 10.00
CA PRO A 64 10.91 -16.05 10.21
C PRO A 64 10.45 -17.49 10.00
N ASP A 65 9.34 -17.84 10.62
CA ASP A 65 8.71 -19.16 10.52
C ASP A 65 8.59 -19.65 9.06
N GLN A 66 8.39 -18.73 8.11
CA GLN A 66 8.20 -19.02 6.69
C GLN A 66 8.88 -17.98 5.77
N VAL A 67 10.22 -18.04 5.65
CA VAL A 67 11.09 -17.14 4.86
C VAL A 67 10.52 -16.77 3.48
N TRP A 68 10.12 -17.75 2.67
CA TRP A 68 9.62 -17.51 1.31
C TRP A 68 8.30 -16.73 1.31
N ILE A 69 7.46 -16.93 2.32
CA ILE A 69 6.20 -16.22 2.47
C ILE A 69 6.46 -14.78 2.91
N SER A 70 7.37 -14.57 3.86
CA SER A 70 7.77 -13.21 4.28
C SER A 70 8.34 -12.41 3.11
N ALA A 71 9.22 -13.02 2.31
CA ALA A 71 9.78 -12.39 1.11
C ALA A 71 8.69 -12.05 0.09
N GLY A 72 7.77 -12.98 -0.17
CA GLY A 72 6.63 -12.76 -1.08
C GLY A 72 5.76 -11.59 -0.65
N TYR A 73 5.42 -11.48 0.64
CA TYR A 73 4.66 -10.34 1.15
C TYR A 73 5.45 -9.03 1.10
N ALA A 74 6.75 -9.04 1.39
CA ALA A 74 7.57 -7.83 1.31
C ALA A 74 7.59 -7.25 -0.12
N VAL A 75 7.76 -8.13 -1.13
CA VAL A 75 7.67 -7.73 -2.54
C VAL A 75 6.26 -7.25 -2.88
N ALA A 76 5.22 -7.96 -2.43
CA ALA A 76 3.84 -7.62 -2.73
C ALA A 76 3.41 -6.26 -2.15
N VAL A 77 3.83 -5.92 -0.92
CA VAL A 77 3.54 -4.63 -0.26
C VAL A 77 3.95 -3.45 -1.13
N VAL A 78 5.03 -3.59 -1.90
CA VAL A 78 5.55 -2.54 -2.78
C VAL A 78 5.01 -2.67 -4.19
N GLY A 79 5.09 -3.88 -4.75
CA GLY A 79 4.79 -4.14 -6.16
C GLY A 79 3.31 -4.01 -6.50
N VAL A 80 2.42 -4.55 -5.67
CA VAL A 80 0.99 -4.57 -5.98
C VAL A 80 0.39 -3.15 -5.99
N PRO A 81 0.60 -2.31 -4.95
CA PRO A 81 0.11 -0.92 -5.00
C PRO A 81 0.73 -0.12 -6.14
N PHE A 82 2.02 -0.34 -6.46
CA PHE A 82 2.67 0.33 -7.58
C PHE A 82 2.02 -0.04 -8.92
N ILE A 83 1.78 -1.32 -9.19
CA ILE A 83 1.14 -1.78 -10.42
C ILE A 83 -0.28 -1.22 -10.53
N LEU A 84 -1.07 -1.28 -9.45
CA LEU A 84 -2.44 -0.74 -9.45
C LEU A 84 -2.49 0.76 -9.76
N LEU A 85 -1.50 1.52 -9.31
CA LEU A 85 -1.47 2.97 -9.48
C LEU A 85 -0.84 3.42 -10.81
N THR A 86 -0.10 2.56 -11.51
CA THR A 86 0.65 2.92 -12.73
C THR A 86 0.21 2.19 -13.98
N ARG A 87 -0.45 1.04 -13.86
CA ARG A 87 -0.93 0.22 -14.98
C ARG A 87 -2.44 0.06 -14.94
N GLN A 88 -3.16 1.18 -15.05
CA GLN A 88 -4.58 1.17 -15.40
C GLN A 88 -4.69 1.20 -16.92
N PRO A 89 -4.90 0.06 -17.61
CA PRO A 89 -5.17 0.10 -19.05
C PRO A 89 -6.53 0.76 -19.29
N ASP A 90 -6.58 1.76 -20.16
CA ASP A 90 -7.82 2.17 -20.81
C ASP A 90 -8.29 1.12 -21.83
N GLU A 91 -9.36 1.42 -22.57
CA GLU A 91 -9.89 0.52 -23.61
C GLU A 91 -8.86 0.20 -24.71
N ASP A 92 -7.86 1.07 -24.88
CA ASP A 92 -6.76 0.96 -25.86
C ASP A 92 -5.48 0.34 -25.25
N GLY A 93 -5.48 0.03 -23.95
CA GLY A 93 -4.36 -0.56 -23.22
C GLY A 93 -3.32 0.44 -22.72
N GLU A 94 -3.58 1.74 -22.83
CA GLU A 94 -2.69 2.81 -22.40
C GLU A 94 -2.89 3.16 -20.91
N PRO A 95 -1.85 3.66 -20.21
CA PRO A 95 -1.96 4.04 -18.80
C PRO A 95 -2.91 5.25 -18.58
N VAL A 96 -3.93 5.08 -17.75
CA VAL A 96 -4.80 6.19 -17.32
C VAL A 96 -4.13 7.02 -16.22
N GLU A 97 -3.74 8.26 -16.55
CA GLU A 97 -3.28 9.26 -15.59
C GLU A 97 -4.23 10.48 -15.54
N PRO A 98 -4.64 10.94 -14.34
CA PRO A 98 -4.29 10.40 -13.02
C PRO A 98 -5.16 9.20 -12.63
N ALA A 99 -4.56 8.24 -11.90
CA ALA A 99 -5.25 7.05 -11.38
C ALA A 99 -6.58 7.41 -10.70
N SER A 100 -7.64 6.63 -10.97
CA SER A 100 -8.94 6.86 -10.35
C SER A 100 -8.89 6.73 -8.82
N LEU A 101 -9.72 7.51 -8.11
CA LEU A 101 -9.77 7.49 -6.65
C LEU A 101 -10.22 6.13 -6.09
N TRP A 102 -11.08 5.40 -6.81
CA TRP A 102 -11.45 4.03 -6.44
C TRP A 102 -10.24 3.08 -6.47
N VAL A 103 -9.35 3.23 -7.45
CA VAL A 103 -8.14 2.41 -7.50
C VAL A 103 -7.16 2.81 -6.39
N ILE A 104 -7.07 4.10 -6.03
CA ILE A 104 -6.32 4.50 -4.83
C ILE A 104 -6.89 3.82 -3.58
N ALA A 105 -8.22 3.75 -3.44
CA ALA A 105 -8.85 3.09 -2.31
C ALA A 105 -8.50 1.60 -2.25
N ILE A 106 -8.60 0.90 -3.39
CA ILE A 106 -8.24 -0.52 -3.50
C ILE A 106 -6.76 -0.72 -3.18
N ALA A 107 -5.87 0.07 -3.79
CA ALA A 107 -4.43 -0.03 -3.57
C ALA A 107 -4.06 0.19 -2.10
N ALA A 108 -4.69 1.14 -1.43
CA ALA A 108 -4.49 1.43 -0.02
C ALA A 108 -4.97 0.28 0.89
N ILE A 109 -6.13 -0.31 0.62
CA ILE A 109 -6.62 -1.51 1.35
C ILE A 109 -5.70 -2.69 1.14
N THR A 110 -5.34 -2.97 -0.13
CA THR A 110 -4.41 -4.05 -0.47
C THR A 110 -3.09 -3.88 0.28
N MET A 111 -2.56 -2.66 0.31
CA MET A 111 -1.34 -2.35 1.05
C MET A 111 -1.50 -2.60 2.56
N ALA A 112 -2.60 -2.17 3.17
CA ALA A 112 -2.86 -2.40 4.59
C ALA A 112 -2.91 -3.89 4.93
N VAL A 113 -3.60 -4.69 4.12
CA VAL A 113 -3.69 -6.15 4.29
C VAL A 113 -2.32 -6.79 4.14
N LEU A 114 -1.56 -6.44 3.10
CA LEU A 114 -0.23 -7.01 2.84
C LEU A 114 0.75 -6.66 3.96
N LEU A 115 0.70 -5.45 4.51
CA LEU A 115 1.53 -5.05 5.66
C LEU A 115 1.22 -5.88 6.91
N VAL A 116 -0.06 -6.09 7.22
CA VAL A 116 -0.46 -6.93 8.36
C VAL A 116 -0.03 -8.38 8.12
N ARG A 117 -0.18 -8.90 6.90
CA ARG A 117 0.21 -10.27 6.55
C ARG A 117 1.72 -10.46 6.59
N LEU A 118 2.50 -9.51 6.07
CA LEU A 118 3.95 -9.51 6.20
C LEU A 118 4.33 -9.63 7.68
N GLN A 119 3.72 -8.80 8.52
CA GLN A 119 4.01 -8.74 9.95
C GLN A 119 3.59 -10.01 10.71
N GLN A 120 2.56 -10.73 10.28
CA GLN A 120 2.15 -12.04 10.82
C GLN A 120 3.09 -13.21 10.44
N THR A 121 4.03 -13.00 9.52
CA THR A 121 5.02 -14.03 9.16
C THR A 121 6.30 -13.97 10.00
N TRP A 122 6.39 -12.98 10.90
CA TRP A 122 7.52 -12.72 11.80
C TRP A 122 7.20 -13.09 13.24
#